data_AF-A0A168H3S9-F1
#
_entry.id   AF-A0A168H3S9-F1
#
_cell.length_a   1.000
_cell.length_b   1.000
_cell.length_c   1.000
_cell.angle_alpha   90.00
_cell.angle_beta   90.00
_cell.angle_gamma   90.00
#
_symmetry.space_group_name_H-M   'P 1'
#
loop_
_entity.id
_entity.type
_entity.pdbx_description
1 polymer ?
#
loop_
_entity_poly.entity_id
_entity_poly.type
_entity_poly.pdbx_seq_one_letter_code
_entity_poly.pdbx_strand_id
1 'polypeptide(L)'
;MQEEKVNYGSEVCMKFSNEELWKYLITKFGNNPDVTIKTLSDDDREVEITSSTPIQFICFDGEKQDLFISFNGNQTSIFVKDEEIMFIDENTKGIYTTSDIVGNVVYEGNLRNFTHVEILSLFAEVISCFIGAIEVEIIEKEVPYDKENKQYKYYKPHIHEINVKNKNLDKKIKLFENIIINY
;
A
#
# COMPACT_ATOMS: atom_id res chain seq x y z
N MET A 1 -29.97 -3.73 -1.01
CA MET A 1 -28.52 -3.52 -1.15
C MET A 1 -27.91 -4.90 -1.12
N GLN A 2 -27.58 -5.46 -2.29
CA GLN A 2 -26.90 -6.75 -2.38
C GLN A 2 -25.42 -6.48 -2.18
N GLU A 3 -24.84 -7.02 -1.11
CA GLU A 3 -23.39 -7.13 -0.98
C GLU A 3 -22.92 -8.11 -2.06
N GLU A 4 -22.37 -7.58 -3.15
CA GLU A 4 -21.65 -8.38 -4.12
C GLU A 4 -20.38 -8.93 -3.45
N LYS A 5 -20.47 -10.16 -2.95
CA LYS A 5 -19.29 -10.99 -2.70
C LYS A 5 -18.71 -11.38 -4.05
N VAL A 6 -17.88 -10.51 -4.61
CA VAL A 6 -17.07 -10.85 -5.77
C VAL A 6 -15.98 -11.79 -5.29
N ASN A 7 -16.18 -13.08 -5.51
CA ASN A 7 -15.18 -14.11 -5.30
C ASN A 7 -14.23 -14.09 -6.51
N TYR A 8 -13.17 -13.29 -6.42
CA TYR A 8 -12.10 -13.29 -7.41
C TYR A 8 -11.30 -14.59 -7.21
N GLY A 9 -11.68 -15.63 -7.95
CA GLY A 9 -10.84 -16.81 -8.18
C GLY A 9 -9.56 -16.48 -8.97
N SER A 10 -8.94 -15.33 -8.71
CA SER A 10 -7.73 -14.87 -9.38
C SER A 10 -6.50 -15.55 -8.78
N GLU A 11 -5.52 -15.83 -9.64
CA GLU A 11 -4.18 -16.25 -9.21
C GLU A 11 -3.58 -15.25 -8.21
N VAL A 12 -3.94 -13.95 -8.30
CA VAL A 12 -3.47 -12.86 -7.42
C VAL A 12 -4.59 -11.93 -6.92
N CYS A 13 -4.57 -11.50 -5.65
CA CYS A 13 -5.66 -10.74 -4.99
C CYS A 13 -5.60 -9.21 -5.18
N MET A 14 -4.58 -8.68 -5.86
CA MET A 14 -4.37 -7.23 -6.05
C MET A 14 -4.31 -6.83 -7.53
N LYS A 15 -5.11 -7.49 -8.37
CA LYS A 15 -5.22 -7.14 -9.79
C LYS A 15 -6.44 -6.24 -10.02
N PHE A 16 -6.20 -4.93 -10.06
CA PHE A 16 -7.24 -3.92 -10.21
C PHE A 16 -7.39 -3.46 -11.66
N SER A 17 -8.61 -3.11 -12.04
CA SER A 17 -8.90 -2.34 -13.25
C SER A 17 -8.72 -0.84 -13.01
N ASN A 18 -8.52 -0.07 -14.09
CA ASN A 18 -8.45 1.39 -14.02
C ASN A 18 -9.72 2.00 -13.41
N GLU A 19 -10.90 1.40 -13.68
CA GLU A 19 -12.17 1.84 -13.10
C GLU A 19 -12.21 1.64 -11.58
N GLU A 20 -11.75 0.49 -11.09
CA GLU A 20 -11.66 0.23 -9.65
C GLU A 20 -10.69 1.21 -8.96
N LEU A 21 -9.51 1.42 -9.55
CA LEU A 21 -8.52 2.38 -9.04
C LEU A 21 -9.10 3.79 -8.96
N TRP A 22 -9.80 4.24 -10.01
CA TRP A 22 -10.47 5.53 -10.01
C TRP A 22 -11.52 5.63 -8.91
N LYS A 23 -12.46 4.69 -8.89
CA LYS A 23 -13.66 4.74 -8.04
C LYS A 23 -13.36 4.53 -6.56
N TYR A 24 -12.39 3.69 -6.23
CA TYR A 24 -12.17 3.27 -4.84
C TYR A 24 -10.88 3.83 -4.22
N LEU A 25 -9.91 4.29 -5.02
CA LEU A 25 -8.67 4.88 -4.53
C LEU A 25 -8.53 6.36 -4.89
N ILE A 26 -8.46 6.70 -6.18
CA ILE A 26 -8.12 8.06 -6.65
C ILE A 26 -9.13 9.10 -6.15
N THR A 27 -10.43 8.83 -6.32
CA THR A 27 -11.50 9.76 -5.93
C THR A 27 -11.53 10.07 -4.43
N LYS A 28 -10.91 9.24 -3.57
CA LYS A 28 -10.78 9.52 -2.13
C LYS A 28 -9.96 10.77 -1.84
N PHE A 29 -9.09 11.17 -2.78
CA PHE A 29 -8.20 12.33 -2.63
C PHE A 29 -8.57 13.52 -3.51
N GLY A 30 -9.60 13.40 -4.36
CA GLY A 30 -9.93 14.42 -5.37
C GLY A 30 -10.30 15.82 -4.83
N ASN A 31 -10.67 15.91 -3.55
CA ASN A 31 -10.98 17.19 -2.89
C ASN A 31 -9.86 17.68 -1.96
N ASN A 32 -8.73 16.98 -1.89
CA ASN A 32 -7.61 17.37 -1.03
C ASN A 32 -6.67 18.31 -1.79
N PRO A 33 -6.55 19.60 -1.42
CA PRO A 33 -5.71 20.57 -2.13
C PRO A 33 -4.21 20.27 -2.01
N ASP A 34 -3.79 19.46 -1.04
CA ASP A 34 -2.40 19.06 -0.85
C ASP A 34 -2.01 17.84 -1.69
N VAL A 35 -2.96 17.26 -2.44
CA VAL A 35 -2.76 16.08 -3.29
C VAL A 35 -2.82 16.46 -4.76
N THR A 36 -1.80 16.07 -5.51
CA THR A 36 -1.77 16.18 -6.98
C THR A 36 -1.59 14.79 -7.55
N ILE A 37 -2.54 14.33 -8.35
CA ILE A 37 -2.56 12.94 -8.81
C ILE A 37 -1.99 12.84 -10.22
N LYS A 38 -1.10 11.87 -10.42
CA LYS A 38 -0.60 11.46 -11.73
C LYS A 38 -0.67 9.93 -11.84
N THR A 39 -1.16 9.43 -12.96
CA THR A 39 -1.33 7.99 -13.22
C THR A 39 -0.39 7.57 -14.35
N LEU A 40 0.41 6.52 -14.15
CA LEU A 40 1.44 6.09 -15.09
C LEU A 40 1.32 4.61 -15.46
N SER A 41 1.77 4.24 -16.67
CA SER A 41 2.01 2.86 -17.11
C SER A 41 3.34 2.30 -16.59
N ASP A 42 3.65 1.05 -16.95
CA ASP A 42 4.92 0.37 -16.62
C ASP A 42 6.16 1.04 -17.22
N ASP A 43 6.00 1.81 -18.30
CA ASP A 43 7.06 2.57 -18.97
C ASP A 43 7.01 4.07 -18.68
N ASP A 44 6.46 4.45 -17.51
CA ASP A 44 6.40 5.82 -16.97
C ASP A 44 5.65 6.84 -17.85
N ARG A 45 4.83 6.37 -18.81
CA ARG A 45 3.96 7.25 -19.59
C ARG A 45 2.68 7.55 -18.83
N GLU A 46 2.21 8.78 -18.95
CA GLU A 46 0.94 9.18 -18.34
C GLU A 46 -0.24 8.43 -18.98
N VAL A 47 -1.12 7.90 -18.14
CA VAL A 47 -2.26 7.08 -18.52
C VAL A 47 -3.54 7.74 -18.06
N GLU A 48 -4.44 8.06 -19.00
CA GLU A 48 -5.79 8.49 -18.65
C GLU A 48 -6.60 7.32 -18.07
N ILE A 49 -7.50 7.61 -17.12
CA ILE A 49 -8.37 6.61 -16.47
C ILE A 49 -9.19 5.80 -17.48
N THR A 50 -9.65 6.44 -18.56
CA THR A 50 -10.45 5.82 -19.62
C THR A 50 -9.62 5.03 -20.63
N SER A 51 -8.29 5.05 -20.51
CA SER A 51 -7.39 4.30 -21.37
C SER A 51 -7.53 2.79 -21.12
N SER A 52 -7.30 2.00 -22.16
CA SER A 52 -7.14 0.55 -22.05
C SER A 52 -5.75 0.14 -21.54
N THR A 53 -4.78 1.07 -21.51
CA THR A 53 -3.48 0.84 -20.90
C THR A 53 -3.65 0.71 -19.38
N PRO A 54 -3.17 -0.37 -18.76
CA PRO A 54 -3.25 -0.53 -17.31
C PRO A 54 -2.43 0.53 -16.58
N ILE A 55 -3.03 1.12 -15.54
CA ILE A 55 -2.30 1.97 -14.58
C ILE A 55 -1.43 1.05 -13.70
N GLN A 56 -0.14 1.34 -13.64
CA GLN A 56 0.84 0.63 -12.82
C GLN A 56 1.33 1.49 -11.65
N PHE A 57 1.30 2.81 -11.79
CA PHE A 57 1.67 3.74 -10.72
C PHE A 57 0.64 4.85 -10.56
N ILE A 58 0.44 5.28 -9.31
CA ILE A 58 -0.34 6.48 -8.98
C ILE A 58 0.50 7.32 -8.02
N CYS A 59 0.93 8.50 -8.46
CA CYS A 59 1.59 9.49 -7.63
C CYS A 59 0.54 10.40 -6.98
N PHE A 60 0.75 10.77 -5.71
CA PHE A 60 -0.15 11.62 -4.92
C PHE A 60 0.44 13.01 -4.64
N ASP A 61 1.65 13.28 -5.09
CA ASP A 61 2.34 14.57 -4.98
C ASP A 61 2.87 15.08 -6.34
N GLY A 62 2.23 14.63 -7.42
CA GLY A 62 2.48 15.05 -8.78
C GLY A 62 3.87 14.67 -9.28
N GLU A 63 4.61 15.64 -9.80
CA GLU A 63 5.94 15.42 -10.40
C GLU A 63 7.06 15.14 -9.38
N LYS A 64 6.80 15.32 -8.08
CA LYS A 64 7.79 15.01 -7.04
C LYS A 64 8.00 13.51 -6.92
N GLN A 65 6.92 12.75 -7.01
CA GLN A 65 6.92 11.29 -6.86
C GLN A 65 7.56 10.82 -5.54
N ASP A 66 7.46 11.63 -4.48
CA ASP A 66 7.87 11.23 -3.13
C ASP A 66 6.76 10.47 -2.40
N LEU A 67 5.53 10.43 -2.94
CA LEU A 67 4.43 9.63 -2.41
C LEU A 67 3.68 8.99 -3.56
N PHE A 68 3.88 7.69 -3.78
CA PHE A 68 3.21 6.97 -4.85
C PHE A 68 2.93 5.52 -4.47
N ILE A 69 2.00 4.90 -5.20
CA ILE A 69 1.70 3.48 -5.11
C ILE A 69 2.02 2.80 -6.43
N SER A 70 2.62 1.61 -6.38
CA SER A 70 2.95 0.76 -7.51
C SER A 70 2.23 -0.58 -7.40
N PHE A 71 1.64 -1.05 -8.50
CA PHE A 71 0.94 -2.33 -8.58
C PHE A 71 1.75 -3.31 -9.41
N ASN A 72 2.05 -4.49 -8.87
CA ASN A 72 2.81 -5.55 -9.57
C ASN A 72 2.11 -6.92 -9.46
N GLY A 73 0.78 -6.93 -9.51
CA GLY A 73 -0.04 -8.16 -9.52
C GLY A 73 -0.06 -8.90 -8.18
N ASN A 74 1.04 -9.54 -7.79
CA ASN A 74 1.19 -10.27 -6.52
C ASN A 74 1.74 -9.41 -5.37
N GLN A 75 2.30 -8.24 -5.70
CA GLN A 75 2.78 -7.24 -4.75
C GLN A 75 2.20 -5.88 -5.13
N THR A 76 1.84 -5.08 -4.14
CA THR A 76 1.60 -3.65 -4.27
C THR A 76 2.49 -2.95 -3.27
N SER A 77 3.13 -1.86 -3.67
CA SER A 77 4.03 -1.10 -2.80
C SER A 77 3.60 0.36 -2.72
N ILE A 78 3.57 0.91 -1.50
CA ILE A 78 3.44 2.35 -1.28
C ILE A 78 4.83 2.88 -0.94
N PHE A 79 5.32 3.80 -1.75
CA PHE A 79 6.58 4.47 -1.54
C PHE A 79 6.33 5.84 -0.93
N VAL A 80 7.08 6.16 0.12
CA VAL A 80 7.10 7.47 0.76
C VAL A 80 8.54 7.89 1.01
N LYS A 81 8.99 8.93 0.31
CA LYS A 81 10.42 9.31 0.25
C LYS A 81 11.24 8.11 -0.22
N ASP A 82 12.26 7.74 0.56
CA ASP A 82 13.14 6.61 0.26
C ASP A 82 12.63 5.28 0.87
N GLU A 83 11.45 5.27 1.50
CA GLU A 83 10.91 4.12 2.23
C GLU A 83 9.81 3.39 1.43
N GLU A 84 9.78 2.06 1.55
CA GLU A 84 8.81 1.18 0.89
C GLU A 84 7.94 0.43 1.89
N ILE A 85 6.62 0.50 1.70
CA ILE A 85 5.62 -0.32 2.40
C ILE A 85 5.06 -1.35 1.42
N MET A 86 5.37 -2.61 1.64
CA MET A 86 5.01 -3.74 0.79
C MET A 86 3.74 -4.44 1.28
N PHE A 87 2.82 -4.65 0.35
CA PHE A 87 1.63 -5.49 0.49
C PHE A 87 1.80 -6.67 -0.45
N ILE A 88 1.85 -7.88 0.11
CA ILE A 88 2.21 -9.09 -0.64
C ILE A 88 1.06 -10.10 -0.53
N ASP A 89 0.62 -10.62 -1.67
CA ASP A 89 -0.39 -11.68 -1.73
C ASP A 89 0.08 -12.92 -0.96
N GLU A 90 -0.77 -13.42 -0.05
CA GLU A 90 -0.45 -14.55 0.83
C GLU A 90 -0.01 -15.81 0.09
N ASN A 91 -0.54 -16.07 -1.11
CA ASN A 91 -0.16 -17.23 -1.92
C ASN A 91 1.27 -17.14 -2.46
N THR A 92 1.84 -15.93 -2.51
CA THR A 92 3.20 -15.68 -3.00
C THR A 92 4.18 -15.30 -1.90
N LYS A 93 3.68 -14.86 -0.74
CA LYS A 93 4.52 -14.44 0.39
C LYS A 93 5.51 -15.51 0.86
N GLY A 94 5.19 -16.79 0.65
CA GLY A 94 6.09 -17.92 0.92
C GLY A 94 7.32 -18.06 0.00
N ILE A 95 7.43 -17.28 -1.08
CA ILE A 95 8.63 -17.26 -1.96
C ILE A 95 9.55 -16.07 -1.71
N TYR A 96 9.11 -15.05 -0.94
CA TYR A 96 9.95 -13.92 -0.57
C TYR A 96 10.99 -14.33 0.45
N THR A 97 12.23 -13.95 0.21
CA THR A 97 13.39 -14.19 1.06
C THR A 97 13.66 -12.99 1.97
N THR A 98 14.48 -13.19 2.99
CA THR A 98 14.94 -12.09 3.85
C THR A 98 15.59 -10.97 3.02
N SER A 99 16.38 -11.29 1.99
CA SER A 99 16.98 -10.24 1.14
C SER A 99 15.97 -9.46 0.31
N ASP A 100 14.79 -10.01 0.02
CA ASP A 100 13.75 -9.33 -0.75
C ASP A 100 12.98 -8.30 0.09
N ILE A 101 13.04 -8.42 1.43
CA ILE A 101 12.25 -7.59 2.34
C ILE A 101 13.09 -6.77 3.34
N VAL A 102 14.40 -7.00 3.40
CA VAL A 102 15.28 -6.27 4.31
C VAL A 102 15.22 -4.77 4.01
N GLY A 103 14.90 -3.98 5.04
CA GLY A 103 14.75 -2.53 4.93
C GLY A 103 13.34 -2.07 4.56
N ASN A 104 12.45 -2.98 4.17
CA ASN A 104 11.08 -2.64 3.76
C ASN A 104 10.08 -2.92 4.90
N VAL A 105 9.01 -2.11 4.96
CA VAL A 105 7.88 -2.39 5.86
C VAL A 105 6.97 -3.40 5.18
N VAL A 106 6.82 -4.59 5.76
CA VAL A 106 5.93 -5.61 5.20
C VAL A 106 4.61 -5.64 5.98
N TYR A 107 3.49 -5.49 5.28
CA TYR A 107 2.16 -5.66 5.88
C TYR A 107 1.87 -7.15 6.12
N GLU A 108 1.48 -7.50 7.35
CA GLU A 108 1.26 -8.88 7.80
C GLU A 108 -0.20 -9.31 7.90
N GLY A 109 -1.14 -8.43 7.56
CA GLY A 109 -2.55 -8.80 7.38
C GLY A 109 -2.79 -9.74 6.21
N ASN A 110 -3.92 -10.45 6.24
CA ASN A 110 -4.33 -11.36 5.17
C ASN A 110 -5.19 -10.65 4.11
N LEU A 111 -4.56 -10.17 3.03
CA LEU A 111 -5.18 -9.45 1.93
C LEU A 111 -6.27 -10.27 1.23
N ARG A 112 -6.12 -11.59 1.12
CA ARG A 112 -7.15 -12.48 0.55
C ARG A 112 -8.45 -12.57 1.36
N ASN A 113 -8.49 -12.05 2.59
CA ASN A 113 -9.73 -11.92 3.35
C ASN A 113 -10.56 -10.70 2.93
N PHE A 114 -9.99 -9.79 2.14
CA PHE A 114 -10.61 -8.55 1.73
C PHE A 114 -11.05 -8.59 0.27
N THR A 115 -12.12 -7.86 -0.04
CA THR A 115 -12.52 -7.52 -1.41
C THR A 115 -11.58 -6.47 -1.99
N HIS A 116 -11.57 -6.29 -3.32
CA HIS A 116 -10.80 -5.21 -3.96
C HIS A 116 -11.15 -3.82 -3.38
N VAL A 117 -12.42 -3.57 -3.05
CA VAL A 117 -12.86 -2.30 -2.46
C VAL A 117 -12.22 -2.08 -1.10
N GLU A 118 -12.15 -3.11 -0.26
CA GLU A 118 -11.54 -3.04 1.07
C GLU A 118 -10.02 -2.90 0.98
N ILE A 119 -9.36 -3.61 0.06
CA ILE A 119 -7.91 -3.46 -0.18
C ILE A 119 -7.57 -2.05 -0.66
N LEU A 120 -8.29 -1.52 -1.64
CA LEU A 120 -8.07 -0.16 -2.14
C LEU A 120 -8.39 0.90 -1.07
N SER A 121 -9.36 0.63 -0.18
CA SER A 121 -9.64 1.50 0.97
C SER A 121 -8.52 1.46 2.00
N LEU A 122 -7.95 0.28 2.30
CA LEU A 122 -6.76 0.13 3.12
C LEU A 122 -5.60 0.96 2.56
N PHE A 123 -5.31 0.85 1.25
CA PHE A 123 -4.26 1.65 0.62
C PHE A 123 -4.54 3.15 0.74
N ALA A 124 -5.77 3.59 0.49
CA ALA A 124 -6.15 4.99 0.65
C ALA A 124 -5.93 5.48 2.09
N GLU A 125 -6.26 4.66 3.09
CA GLU A 125 -6.05 5.00 4.49
C GLU A 125 -4.57 5.10 4.85
N VAL A 126 -3.73 4.19 4.35
CA VAL A 126 -2.27 4.24 4.54
C VAL A 126 -1.69 5.49 3.87
N ILE A 127 -1.98 5.72 2.59
CA ILE A 127 -1.52 6.91 1.82
C ILE A 127 -1.92 8.20 2.54
N SER A 128 -3.14 8.26 3.11
CA SER A 128 -3.62 9.46 3.81
C SER A 128 -2.77 9.86 5.01
N CYS A 129 -2.02 8.92 5.61
CA CYS A 129 -1.13 9.19 6.72
C CYS A 129 0.13 9.96 6.27
N PHE A 130 0.48 9.91 4.99
CA PHE A 130 1.71 10.46 4.44
C PHE A 130 1.53 11.75 3.63
N ILE A 131 0.29 12.22 3.46
CA ILE A 131 0.04 13.48 2.73
C ILE A 131 0.72 14.63 3.45
N GLY A 132 1.60 15.33 2.73
CA GLY A 132 2.38 16.45 3.27
C GLY A 132 3.54 16.02 4.18
N ALA A 133 3.94 14.74 4.15
CA ALA A 133 5.11 14.26 4.86
C ALA A 133 6.39 15.00 4.42
N ILE A 134 7.17 15.42 5.42
CA ILE A 134 8.48 16.06 5.26
C ILE A 134 9.58 15.02 5.49
N GLU A 135 9.38 14.14 6.47
CA GLU A 135 10.35 13.15 6.92
C GLU A 135 9.57 11.93 7.44
N VAL A 136 10.12 10.74 7.20
CA VAL A 136 9.58 9.46 7.65
C VAL A 136 10.72 8.70 8.32
N GLU A 137 10.45 8.17 9.51
CA GLU A 137 11.37 7.32 10.25
C GLU A 137 10.67 6.00 10.55
N ILE A 138 11.31 4.88 10.23
CA ILE A 138 10.79 3.54 10.51
C ILE A 138 11.60 2.91 11.64
N ILE A 139 10.88 2.45 12.66
CA ILE A 139 11.43 1.65 13.75
C ILE A 139 10.90 0.23 13.59
N GLU A 140 11.79 -0.71 13.31
CA GLU A 140 11.48 -2.13 13.22
C GLU A 140 11.71 -2.84 14.56
N LYS A 141 10.76 -3.68 14.96
CA LYS A 141 10.84 -4.52 16.16
C LYS A 141 10.54 -5.96 15.79
N GLU A 142 11.52 -6.84 16.01
CA GLU A 142 11.33 -8.29 15.83
C GLU A 142 10.27 -8.80 16.82
N VAL A 143 9.29 -9.55 16.31
CA VAL A 143 8.26 -10.18 17.14
C VAL A 143 8.79 -11.53 17.63
N PRO A 144 8.62 -11.87 18.92
CA PRO A 144 8.96 -13.20 19.42
C PRO A 144 8.23 -14.29 18.62
N TYR A 145 8.95 -15.37 18.33
CA TYR A 145 8.45 -16.52 17.60
C TYR A 145 7.19 -17.10 18.24
N ASP A 146 6.09 -17.18 17.47
CA ASP A 146 4.91 -17.97 17.83
C ASP A 146 4.49 -18.82 16.63
N LYS A 147 4.07 -20.07 16.88
CA LYS A 147 3.48 -20.97 15.88
C LYS A 147 2.19 -20.40 15.28
N GLU A 148 1.55 -19.44 15.94
CA GLU A 148 0.38 -18.70 15.43
C GLU A 148 0.77 -17.61 14.41
N ASN A 149 2.01 -17.10 14.45
CA ASN A 149 2.53 -16.17 13.47
C ASN A 149 3.02 -16.96 12.26
N LYS A 150 2.16 -17.08 11.25
CA LYS A 150 2.39 -17.71 9.95
C LYS A 150 3.84 -17.54 9.49
N GLN A 151 4.68 -18.53 9.78
CA GLN A 151 6.07 -18.50 9.38
C GLN A 151 6.12 -18.66 7.86
N TYR A 152 6.42 -17.57 7.14
CA TYR A 152 6.84 -17.68 5.76
C TYR A 152 8.21 -18.34 5.74
N LYS A 153 8.43 -19.21 4.76
CA LYS A 153 9.56 -20.16 4.77
C LYS A 153 10.94 -19.47 4.86
N TYR A 154 11.04 -18.19 4.50
CA TYR A 154 12.32 -17.51 4.30
C TYR A 154 12.44 -16.12 4.96
N TYR A 155 11.46 -15.66 5.75
CA TYR A 155 11.60 -14.43 6.54
C TYR A 155 10.69 -14.42 7.79
N LYS A 156 11.00 -13.54 8.76
CA LYS A 156 10.22 -13.37 10.01
C LYS A 156 9.39 -12.08 9.96
N PRO A 157 8.14 -12.09 10.45
CA PRO A 157 7.33 -10.87 10.53
C PRO A 157 7.90 -9.92 11.60
N HIS A 158 7.77 -8.62 11.35
CA HIS A 158 8.17 -7.55 12.26
C HIS A 158 6.97 -6.65 12.60
N ILE A 159 7.02 -6.00 13.76
CA ILE A 159 6.18 -4.84 14.04
C ILE A 159 6.94 -3.61 13.56
N HIS A 160 6.27 -2.75 12.80
CA HIS A 160 6.82 -1.50 12.30
C HIS A 160 6.12 -0.33 12.97
N GLU A 161 6.90 0.60 13.50
CA GLU A 161 6.42 1.90 13.97
C GLU A 161 6.97 2.98 13.04
N ILE A 162 6.08 3.63 12.31
CA ILE A 162 6.38 4.65 11.32
C ILE A 162 6.06 6.01 11.91
N ASN A 163 7.08 6.84 12.08
CA ASN A 163 6.95 8.21 12.55
C ASN A 163 7.01 9.17 11.37
N VAL A 164 5.89 9.82 11.09
CA VAL A 164 5.74 10.80 10.02
C VAL A 164 5.81 12.19 10.62
N LYS A 165 6.74 13.00 10.11
CA LYS A 165 6.79 14.43 10.41
C LYS A 165 6.15 15.17 9.25
N ASN A 166 5.10 15.91 9.54
CA ASN A 166 4.45 16.80 8.59
C ASN A 166 4.21 18.18 9.25
N LYS A 167 3.51 19.07 8.54
CA LYS A 167 3.20 20.41 9.05
C LYS A 167 2.00 20.44 10.00
N ASN A 168 1.29 19.32 10.17
CA ASN A 168 0.13 19.26 11.05
C ASN A 168 0.59 19.28 12.51
N LEU A 169 -0.09 20.08 13.33
CA LEU A 169 0.23 20.22 14.75
C LEU A 169 -0.39 19.10 15.60
N ASP A 170 -1.46 18.48 15.12
CA ASP A 170 -2.19 17.42 15.81
C ASP A 170 -1.68 16.06 15.37
N LYS A 171 -0.93 15.38 16.24
CA LYS A 171 -0.50 14.00 16.03
C LYS A 171 -1.69 13.04 16.13
N LYS A 172 -1.81 12.16 15.14
CA LYS A 172 -2.73 11.04 15.05
C LYS A 172 -1.97 9.73 15.02
N ILE A 173 -2.65 8.67 15.39
CA ILE A 173 -2.12 7.31 15.38
C ILE A 173 -3.11 6.45 14.62
N LYS A 174 -2.62 5.68 13.66
CA LYS A 174 -3.37 4.60 13.01
C LYS A 174 -2.63 3.28 13.14
N LEU A 175 -3.40 2.22 13.31
CA LEU A 175 -2.92 0.84 13.40
C LEU A 175 -3.44 0.04 12.22
N PHE A 176 -2.54 -0.63 11.52
CA PHE A 176 -2.81 -1.54 10.40
C PHE A 176 -2.08 -2.86 10.68
N GLU A 177 -2.76 -3.79 11.35
CA GLU A 177 -2.18 -5.09 11.74
C GLU A 177 -0.85 -4.92 12.52
N ASN A 178 0.29 -5.17 11.87
CA ASN A 178 1.64 -5.05 12.43
C ASN A 178 2.30 -3.67 12.23
N ILE A 179 1.61 -2.71 11.59
CA ILE A 179 2.14 -1.38 11.27
C ILE A 179 1.40 -0.33 12.11
N ILE A 180 2.17 0.48 12.86
CA ILE A 180 1.67 1.65 13.59
C ILE A 180 2.21 2.88 12.88
N ILE A 181 1.33 3.81 12.48
CA ILE A 181 1.73 5.07 11.85
C ILE A 181 1.34 6.23 12.77
N ASN A 182 2.35 6.97 13.22
CA ASN A 182 2.23 8.22 13.96
C ASN A 182 2.41 9.39 12.99
N TYR A 183 1.38 10.20 12.74
CA TYR A 183 1.39 11.25 11.70
C TYR A 183 0.61 12.50 12.08
#